data_AF-A0A1B0GPU7-F1
#
_entry.id   AF-A0A1B0GPU7-F1
#
_cell.length_a   1.000
_cell.length_b   1.000
_cell.length_c   1.000
_cell.angle_alpha   90.00
_cell.angle_beta   90.00
_cell.angle_gamma   90.00
#
_symmetry.space_group_name_H-M   'P 1'
#
loop_
_entity.id
_entity.type
_entity.pdbx_description
1 polymer ?
#
loop_
_entity_poly.entity_id
_entity_poly.type
_entity_poly.pdbx_seq_one_letter_code
_entity_poly.pdbx_strand_id
1 'polypeptide(L)'
;MHLCAAKCCENTTGSIDVVQGCVQKCSVPVTKAERYIHKELNEFQGRLQRCVMQCNDDIKTKMPVEPTEDEIGKYTAQFERCAISCVNKNIDLIPNLLKTMKSVLAKGPSRIPDV
;
A
#
# COMPACT_ATOMS: atom_id res chain seq x y z
N MET A 1 -8.64 -20.23 5.86
CA MET A 1 -9.58 -20.45 4.75
C MET A 1 -9.91 -21.94 4.57
N HIS A 2 -8.97 -22.79 4.13
CA HIS A 2 -9.27 -24.19 3.75
C HIS A 2 -9.82 -25.07 4.89
N LEU A 3 -9.25 -25.00 6.10
CA LEU A 3 -9.78 -25.74 7.26
C LEU A 3 -11.20 -25.29 7.66
N CYS A 4 -11.55 -24.01 7.43
CA CYS A 4 -12.91 -23.52 7.64
C CYS A 4 -13.86 -24.10 6.60
N ALA A 5 -13.46 -24.10 5.32
CA ALA A 5 -14.27 -24.66 4.25
C ALA A 5 -14.48 -26.18 4.42
N ALA A 6 -13.46 -26.92 4.86
CA ALA A 6 -13.58 -28.35 5.17
C ALA A 6 -14.67 -28.60 6.24
N LYS A 7 -14.65 -27.83 7.34
CA LYS A 7 -15.69 -27.90 8.39
C LYS A 7 -17.09 -27.56 7.87
N CYS A 8 -17.21 -26.63 6.92
CA CYS A 8 -18.49 -26.35 6.28
C CYS A 8 -19.03 -27.58 5.52
N CYS A 9 -18.15 -28.30 4.82
CA CYS A 9 -18.51 -29.49 4.03
C CYS A 9 -18.85 -30.72 4.89
N GLU A 10 -18.45 -30.75 6.16
CA GLU A 10 -18.84 -31.81 7.11
C GLU A 10 -20.34 -31.75 7.48
N ASN A 11 -21.03 -30.66 7.17
CA ASN A 11 -22.48 -30.54 7.39
C ASN A 11 -23.28 -31.36 6.36
N THR A 12 -23.61 -32.59 6.70
CA THR A 12 -24.41 -33.50 5.88
C THR A 12 -25.93 -33.27 5.97
N THR A 13 -26.37 -32.40 6.88
CA THR A 13 -27.80 -32.12 7.13
C THR A 13 -28.28 -30.83 6.48
N GLY A 14 -27.36 -29.93 6.15
CA GLY A 14 -27.65 -28.66 5.49
C GLY A 14 -27.89 -28.84 4.00
N SER A 15 -28.67 -27.93 3.41
CA SER A 15 -28.76 -27.83 1.95
C SER A 15 -27.43 -27.37 1.36
N ILE A 16 -27.24 -27.63 0.07
CA ILE A 16 -26.06 -27.21 -0.69
C ILE A 16 -25.84 -25.70 -0.56
N ASP A 17 -26.89 -24.89 -0.63
CA ASP A 17 -26.81 -23.43 -0.51
C ASP A 17 -26.26 -22.98 0.84
N VAL A 18 -26.63 -23.65 1.93
CA VAL A 18 -26.13 -23.36 3.28
C VAL A 18 -24.63 -23.66 3.38
N VAL A 19 -24.21 -24.82 2.85
CA VAL A 19 -22.80 -25.21 2.83
C VAL A 19 -21.98 -24.24 1.98
N GLN A 20 -22.46 -23.90 0.78
CA GLN A 20 -21.80 -22.96 -0.12
C GLN A 20 -21.66 -21.57 0.50
N GLY A 21 -22.71 -21.06 1.15
CA GLY A 21 -22.65 -19.79 1.88
C GLY A 21 -21.65 -19.80 3.05
N CYS A 22 -21.52 -20.94 3.74
CA CYS A 22 -20.49 -21.12 4.77
C CYS A 22 -19.07 -21.06 4.17
N VAL A 23 -18.83 -21.78 3.07
CA VAL A 23 -17.53 -21.79 2.38
C VAL A 23 -17.15 -20.40 1.88
N GLN A 24 -18.08 -19.64 1.32
CA GLN A 24 -17.83 -18.26 0.90
C GLN A 24 -17.38 -17.36 2.05
N LYS A 25 -17.96 -17.52 3.25
CA LYS A 25 -17.54 -16.75 4.43
C LYS A 25 -16.11 -17.06 4.87
N CYS A 26 -15.58 -18.25 4.55
CA CYS A 26 -14.22 -18.65 4.91
C CYS A 26 -13.12 -17.89 4.15
N SER A 27 -13.42 -17.25 3.01
CA SER A 27 -12.48 -16.41 2.26
C SER A 27 -12.46 -14.95 2.73
N VAL A 28 -13.57 -14.46 3.31
CA VAL A 28 -13.70 -13.06 3.75
C VAL A 28 -12.51 -12.57 4.59
N PRO A 29 -12.00 -13.32 5.59
CA PRO A 29 -10.83 -12.90 6.37
C PRO A 29 -9.58 -12.61 5.55
N VAL A 30 -9.25 -13.47 4.58
CA VAL A 30 -8.02 -13.31 3.78
C VAL A 30 -8.18 -12.17 2.79
N THR A 31 -9.34 -12.07 2.13
CA THR A 31 -9.64 -10.96 1.22
C THR A 31 -9.62 -9.61 1.95
N LYS A 32 -10.05 -9.56 3.21
CA LYS A 32 -9.98 -8.34 4.02
C LYS A 32 -8.53 -7.97 4.37
N ALA A 33 -7.69 -8.95 4.69
CA ALA A 33 -6.26 -8.74 4.90
C ALA A 33 -5.54 -8.25 3.64
N GLU A 34 -5.82 -8.84 2.48
CA GLU A 34 -5.26 -8.43 1.18
C GLU A 34 -5.62 -6.99 0.84
N ARG A 35 -6.91 -6.63 0.93
CA ARG A 35 -7.36 -5.24 0.71
C ARG A 35 -6.66 -4.25 1.63
N TYR A 36 -6.54 -4.59 2.91
CA TYR A 36 -5.85 -3.75 3.87
C TYR A 36 -4.37 -3.54 3.50
N ILE A 37 -3.63 -4.60 3.18
CA ILE A 37 -2.23 -4.51 2.74
C ILE A 37 -2.12 -3.65 1.48
N HIS A 38 -2.97 -3.89 0.48
CA HIS A 38 -2.97 -3.12 -0.76
C HIS A 38 -3.23 -1.63 -0.51
N LYS A 39 -4.17 -1.30 0.38
CA LYS A 39 -4.41 0.10 0.77
C LYS A 39 -3.15 0.74 1.37
N GLU A 40 -2.54 0.11 2.36
CA GLU A 40 -1.36 0.65 3.04
C GLU A 40 -0.18 0.85 2.07
N LEU A 41 0.00 -0.08 1.13
CA LEU A 41 0.99 0.05 0.05
C LEU A 41 0.65 1.17 -0.94
N ASN A 42 -0.61 1.32 -1.33
CA ASN A 42 -1.05 2.39 -2.22
C ASN A 42 -0.87 3.78 -1.56
N GLU A 43 -1.16 3.89 -0.26
CA GLU A 43 -0.92 5.12 0.48
C GLU A 43 0.57 5.46 0.53
N PHE A 44 1.43 4.46 0.77
CA PHE A 44 2.88 4.62 0.73
C PHE A 44 3.37 5.06 -0.66
N GLN A 45 2.93 4.38 -1.73
CA GLN A 45 3.28 4.76 -3.11
C GLN A 45 2.82 6.18 -3.44
N GLY A 46 1.61 6.56 -3.03
CA GLY A 46 1.09 7.92 -3.22
C GLY A 46 1.93 8.99 -2.49
N ARG A 47 2.44 8.67 -1.28
CA ARG A 47 3.36 9.57 -0.57
C ARG A 47 4.69 9.75 -1.33
N LEU A 48 5.26 8.65 -1.83
CA LEU A 48 6.50 8.69 -2.62
C LEU A 48 6.31 9.49 -3.91
N GLN A 49 5.25 9.22 -4.67
CA GLN A 49 4.93 9.93 -5.90
C GLN A 49 4.77 11.43 -5.68
N ARG A 50 3.97 11.83 -4.67
CA ARG A 50 3.79 13.25 -4.32
C ARG A 50 5.09 13.92 -3.91
N CYS A 51 5.94 13.22 -3.17
CA CYS A 51 7.22 13.74 -2.72
C CYS A 51 8.19 13.99 -3.90
N VAL A 52 8.25 13.10 -4.90
CA VAL A 52 9.04 13.33 -6.12
C VAL A 52 8.43 14.43 -6.99
N MET A 53 7.09 14.50 -7.08
CA MET A 53 6.43 15.62 -7.79
C MET A 53 6.74 16.97 -7.15
N GLN A 54 6.77 17.06 -5.81
CA GLN A 54 7.17 18.28 -5.12
C GLN A 54 8.59 18.70 -5.49
N CYS A 55 9.53 17.76 -5.61
CA CYS A 55 10.87 18.08 -6.10
C CYS A 55 10.85 18.71 -7.49
N ASN A 56 9.98 18.25 -8.39
CA ASN A 56 9.85 18.83 -9.72
C ASN A 56 9.27 20.25 -9.66
N ASP A 57 8.21 20.44 -8.88
CA ASP A 57 7.55 21.74 -8.73
C ASP A 57 8.49 22.79 -8.09
N ASP A 58 9.27 22.39 -7.10
CA ASP A 58 10.30 23.22 -6.47
C ASP A 58 11.42 23.65 -7.43
N ILE A 59 11.67 22.86 -8.47
CA ILE A 59 12.66 23.20 -9.51
C ILE A 59 12.04 24.12 -10.55
N LYS A 60 10.82 23.82 -11.01
CA LYS A 60 10.09 24.68 -11.95
C LYS A 60 9.87 26.10 -11.43
N THR A 61 9.66 26.26 -10.14
CA THR A 61 9.51 27.58 -9.50
C THR A 61 10.81 28.40 -9.49
N LYS A 62 11.97 27.74 -9.58
CA LYS A 62 13.30 28.40 -9.58
C LYS A 62 13.87 28.58 -10.98
N MET A 63 13.44 27.75 -11.93
CA MET A 63 13.96 27.76 -13.29
C MET A 63 13.46 29.01 -14.03
N PRO A 64 14.34 29.76 -14.69
CA PRO A 64 13.94 30.89 -15.54
C PRO A 64 13.15 30.40 -16.76
N VAL A 65 12.38 31.29 -17.39
CA VAL A 65 11.53 30.98 -18.56
C VAL A 65 12.36 30.49 -19.75
N GLU A 66 13.56 31.03 -19.93
CA GLU A 66 14.53 30.61 -20.95
C GLU A 66 15.86 30.25 -20.27
N PRO A 67 16.01 29.01 -19.79
CA PRO A 67 17.22 28.57 -19.12
C PRO A 67 18.33 28.25 -20.13
N THR A 68 19.56 28.59 -19.75
CA THR A 68 20.77 28.14 -20.46
C THR A 68 21.04 26.65 -20.22
N GLU A 69 21.87 26.02 -21.05
CA GLU A 69 22.25 24.60 -20.86
C GLU A 69 22.88 24.33 -19.48
N ASP A 70 23.73 25.23 -19.00
CA ASP A 70 24.34 25.15 -17.67
C ASP A 70 23.29 25.20 -16.55
N GLU A 71 22.28 26.06 -16.68
CA GLU A 71 21.17 26.13 -15.73
C GLU A 71 20.32 24.87 -15.76
N ILE A 72 20.03 24.32 -16.94
CA ILE A 72 19.32 23.05 -17.10
C ILE A 72 20.08 21.93 -16.39
N GLY A 73 21.40 21.83 -16.58
CA GLY A 73 22.25 20.85 -15.91
C GLY A 73 22.22 21.01 -14.38
N LYS A 74 22.37 22.26 -13.90
CA LYS A 74 22.32 22.59 -12.48
C LYS A 74 20.98 22.22 -11.83
N TYR A 75 19.85 22.53 -12.48
CA TYR A 75 18.52 22.25 -11.96
C TYR A 75 18.16 20.77 -12.04
N THR A 76 18.60 20.06 -13.08
CA THR A 76 18.50 18.59 -13.17
C THR A 76 19.22 17.92 -12.01
N ALA A 77 20.47 18.32 -11.73
CA ALA A 77 21.22 17.76 -10.61
C ALA A 77 20.58 18.08 -9.24
N GLN A 78 19.91 19.23 -9.11
CA GLN A 78 19.14 19.55 -7.90
C GLN A 78 17.89 18.68 -7.76
N PHE A 79 17.15 18.45 -8.85
CA PHE A 79 16.01 17.54 -8.88
C PHE A 79 16.43 16.13 -8.45
N GLU A 80 17.51 15.58 -9.02
CA GLU A 80 18.01 14.24 -8.70
C GLU A 80 18.38 14.11 -7.21
N ARG A 81 19.11 15.10 -6.66
CA ARG A 81 19.43 15.11 -5.22
C ARG A 81 18.17 15.15 -4.34
N CYS A 82 17.17 15.93 -4.75
CA CYS A 82 15.88 15.96 -4.05
C CYS A 82 15.16 14.62 -4.13
N ALA A 83 15.09 14.01 -5.32
CA ALA A 83 14.46 12.71 -5.54
C ALA A 83 15.14 11.59 -4.74
N ILE A 84 16.47 11.56 -4.67
CA ILE A 84 17.22 10.62 -3.82
C ILE A 84 16.87 10.82 -2.34
N SER A 85 16.88 12.08 -1.87
CA SER A 85 16.49 12.40 -0.48
C SER A 85 15.05 11.94 -0.18
N CYS A 86 14.13 12.15 -1.13
CA CYS A 86 12.76 11.71 -1.05
C CYS A 86 12.65 10.18 -0.92
N VAL A 87 13.34 9.43 -1.79
CA VAL A 87 13.35 7.96 -1.76
C VAL A 87 13.93 7.45 -0.44
N ASN A 88 15.07 7.99 0.01
CA ASN A 88 15.70 7.59 1.27
C ASN A 88 14.76 7.78 2.47
N LYS A 89 14.12 8.94 2.57
CA LYS A 89 13.12 9.21 3.63
C LYS A 89 11.96 8.22 3.59
N ASN A 90 11.50 7.81 2.41
CA ASN A 90 10.41 6.83 2.30
C ASN A 90 10.89 5.41 2.61
N ILE A 91 12.11 5.03 2.25
CA ILE A 91 12.70 3.73 2.64
C ILE A 91 12.71 3.58 4.16
N ASP A 92 13.09 4.62 4.89
CA ASP A 92 13.13 4.61 6.36
C ASP A 92 11.74 4.38 6.99
N LEU A 93 10.64 4.62 6.26
CA LEU A 93 9.27 4.38 6.74
C LEU A 93 8.82 2.93 6.56
N ILE A 94 9.44 2.17 5.64
CA ILE A 94 9.03 0.79 5.31
C ILE A 94 9.03 -0.12 6.55
N PRO A 95 10.05 -0.13 7.42
CA PRO A 95 10.03 -0.99 8.61
C PRO A 95 8.84 -0.72 9.52
N ASN A 96 8.48 0.55 9.70
CA ASN A 96 7.34 0.93 10.54
C ASN A 96 5.99 0.59 9.88
N LEU A 97 5.88 0.78 8.55
CA LEU A 97 4.71 0.36 7.78
C LEU A 97 4.47 -1.15 7.94
N LEU A 98 5.51 -1.96 7.75
CA LEU A 98 5.46 -3.41 7.93
C LEU A 98 5.08 -3.80 9.37
N LYS A 99 5.67 -3.15 10.37
CA LYS A 99 5.34 -3.38 11.79
C LYS A 99 3.87 -3.09 12.08
N THR A 100 3.35 -1.98 11.55
CA THR A 100 1.96 -1.57 11.73
C THR A 100 1.00 -2.56 11.07
N MET A 101 1.26 -2.93 9.81
CA MET A 101 0.43 -3.92 9.12
C MET A 101 0.40 -5.27 9.85
N LYS A 102 1.57 -5.78 10.25
CA LYS A 102 1.67 -7.03 11.03
C LYS A 102 0.87 -6.94 12.35
N SER A 103 0.97 -5.82 13.05
CA SER A 103 0.24 -5.59 14.31
C SER A 103 -1.28 -5.61 14.11
N VAL A 104 -1.78 -5.01 13.02
CA VAL A 104 -3.22 -5.02 12.68
C VAL A 104 -3.67 -6.44 12.33
N LEU A 105 -2.92 -7.13 11.45
CA LEU A 105 -3.28 -8.48 11.00
C LEU A 105 -3.22 -9.52 12.13
N ALA A 106 -2.29 -9.37 13.08
CA ALA A 106 -2.16 -10.26 14.24
C ALA A 106 -3.36 -10.20 15.20
N LYS A 107 -4.14 -9.11 15.20
CA LYS A 107 -5.36 -8.98 16.03
C LYS A 107 -6.54 -9.79 15.50
N GLY A 108 -6.39 -10.41 14.33
CA GLY A 108 -7.39 -11.28 13.72
C GLY A 108 -8.42 -10.55 12.85
N PRO A 109 -9.25 -11.31 12.11
CA PRO A 109 -10.05 -10.79 11.00
C PRO A 109 -11.08 -9.73 11.37
N SER A 110 -11.64 -9.81 12.58
CA SER A 110 -12.66 -8.88 13.10
C SER A 110 -12.09 -7.51 13.47
N ARG A 111 -10.77 -7.36 13.53
CA ARG A 111 -10.07 -6.13 13.89
C ARG A 111 -9.38 -5.45 12.70
N ILE A 112 -9.41 -6.06 11.52
CA ILE A 112 -8.94 -5.43 10.29
C ILE A 112 -9.93 -4.31 9.95
N PRO A 113 -9.49 -3.08 9.62
CA PRO A 113 -10.37 -2.02 9.17
C PRO A 113 -11.18 -2.42 7.92
N ASP A 114 -12.40 -1.92 7.79
CA ASP A 114 -13.14 -2.00 6.54
C ASP A 114 -12.68 -0.87 5.63
N VAL A 115 -11.81 -1.22 4.70
CA VAL A 115 -11.14 -0.34 3.74
C VAL A 115 -11.37 -0.77 2.30
#